data_AF-A0A7W5JXV7-F1
#
_entry.id   AF-A0A7W5JXV7-F1
#
_cell.length_a   1.000
_cell.length_b   1.000
_cell.length_c   1.000
_cell.angle_alpha   90.00
_cell.angle_beta   90.00
_cell.angle_gamma   90.00
#
_symmetry.space_group_name_H-M   'P 1'
#
loop_
_entity.id
_entity.type
_entity.pdbx_description
1 polymer ?
#
loop_
_entity_poly.entity_id
_entity_poly.type
_entity_poly.pdbx_seq_one_letter_code
_entity_poly.pdbx_strand_id
1 'polypeptide(L)'
;MSVPPTTGAPRPRGLRTATVVVAVLVLGLVALLVGLVGSGTDGSEAVPAGAGTSVRPAPSGTAGTARASSTRRPSAPATAGTGSRDPESGLRVVTLGSLPREAQATVALVDRGGPFPYSQDGVTFGNREGVLPAHPRGWYREYTVRTPGERDRGPRRIVTGDDDRQIFYTGDHYATFVRVSR
;
A
#
# COMPACT_ATOMS: atom_id res chain seq x y z
N MET A 1 -21.97 -64.63 6.56
CA MET A 1 -20.73 -64.36 5.82
C MET A 1 -20.63 -62.85 5.66
N SER A 2 -19.82 -62.17 6.47
CA SER A 2 -19.70 -60.71 6.50
C SER A 2 -18.37 -60.29 5.91
N VAL A 3 -18.39 -59.40 4.92
CA VAL A 3 -17.21 -58.75 4.34
C VAL A 3 -17.05 -57.35 4.94
N PRO A 4 -15.86 -56.94 5.41
CA PRO A 4 -15.62 -55.59 5.93
C PRO A 4 -15.32 -54.58 4.80
N PRO A 5 -15.59 -53.28 4.98
CA PRO A 5 -15.20 -52.25 4.02
C PRO A 5 -13.71 -51.88 4.14
N THR A 6 -13.04 -51.84 3.00
CA THR A 6 -11.63 -51.43 2.84
C THR A 6 -11.48 -49.91 2.96
N THR A 7 -10.72 -49.43 3.94
CA THR A 7 -10.28 -48.04 4.06
C THR A 7 -9.28 -47.70 2.95
N GLY A 8 -9.65 -46.75 2.07
CA GLY A 8 -8.73 -46.18 1.07
C GLY A 8 -7.80 -45.14 1.68
N ALA A 9 -6.49 -45.38 1.62
CA ALA A 9 -5.46 -44.41 1.98
C ALA A 9 -5.33 -43.29 0.92
N PRO A 10 -5.00 -42.05 1.30
CA PRO A 10 -4.76 -40.97 0.34
C PRO A 10 -3.47 -41.19 -0.45
N ARG A 11 -3.56 -41.09 -1.78
CA ARG A 11 -2.41 -41.18 -2.70
C ARG A 11 -1.57 -39.90 -2.63
N PRO A 12 -0.23 -39.97 -2.57
CA PRO A 12 0.63 -38.80 -2.67
C PRO A 12 0.58 -38.21 -4.09
N ARG A 13 0.34 -36.89 -4.21
CA ARG A 13 0.44 -36.16 -5.49
C ARG A 13 1.91 -35.96 -5.83
N GLY A 14 2.34 -36.53 -6.95
CA GLY A 14 3.74 -36.60 -7.37
C GLY A 14 4.36 -35.26 -7.75
N LEU A 15 5.47 -34.91 -7.09
CA LEU A 15 6.50 -33.99 -7.58
C LEU A 15 7.34 -34.71 -8.64
N ARG A 16 6.99 -34.66 -9.94
CA ARG A 16 7.90 -35.17 -11.00
C ARG A 16 7.94 -34.40 -12.32
N THR A 17 7.31 -33.24 -12.43
CA THR A 17 7.32 -32.43 -13.68
C THR A 17 8.04 -31.08 -13.58
N ALA A 18 8.49 -30.68 -12.39
CA ALA A 18 9.06 -29.35 -12.18
C ALA A 18 10.54 -29.16 -12.57
N THR A 19 11.31 -30.23 -12.79
CA THR A 19 12.77 -30.11 -12.95
C THR A 19 13.24 -29.90 -14.40
N VAL A 20 12.48 -30.34 -15.41
CA VAL A 20 12.97 -30.34 -16.80
C VAL A 20 12.70 -29.02 -17.54
N VAL A 21 11.65 -28.25 -17.17
CA VAL A 21 11.31 -26.98 -17.85
C VAL A 21 12.25 -25.84 -17.45
N VAL A 22 12.80 -25.87 -16.24
CA VAL A 22 13.69 -24.81 -15.71
C VAL A 22 15.03 -24.77 -16.46
N ALA A 23 15.54 -25.89 -16.98
CA ALA A 23 16.84 -25.94 -17.66
C ALA A 23 16.85 -25.30 -19.06
N VAL A 24 15.70 -25.28 -19.78
CA VAL A 24 15.63 -24.74 -21.15
C VAL A 24 15.40 -23.23 -21.17
N LEU A 25 14.73 -22.67 -20.17
CA LEU A 25 14.44 -21.22 -20.11
C LEU A 25 15.66 -20.37 -19.70
N VAL A 26 16.60 -20.92 -18.93
CA VAL A 26 17.80 -20.18 -18.47
C VAL A 26 18.79 -19.89 -19.62
N LEU A 27 18.86 -20.76 -20.63
CA LEU A 27 19.72 -20.54 -21.81
C LEU A 27 19.15 -19.50 -22.81
N GLY A 28 17.83 -19.28 -22.82
CA GLY A 28 17.19 -18.28 -23.70
C GLY A 28 17.30 -16.84 -23.20
N LEU A 29 17.45 -16.61 -21.90
CA LEU A 29 17.48 -15.27 -21.30
C LEU A 29 18.84 -14.56 -21.45
N VAL A 30 19.93 -15.30 -21.67
CA VAL A 30 21.29 -14.73 -21.78
C VAL A 30 21.54 -14.10 -23.17
N ALA A 31 20.80 -14.48 -24.21
CA ALA A 31 20.96 -13.95 -25.57
C ALA A 31 20.15 -12.67 -25.87
N LEU A 32 19.23 -12.25 -25.00
CA LEU A 32 18.43 -11.02 -25.21
C LEU A 32 19.06 -9.77 -24.55
N LEU A 33 20.19 -9.92 -23.85
CA LEU A 33 20.87 -8.84 -23.13
C LEU A 33 21.93 -8.07 -23.95
N VAL A 34 22.03 -8.24 -25.28
CA VAL A 34 23.12 -7.61 -26.09
C VAL A 34 22.66 -6.87 -27.37
N GLY A 35 21.37 -6.77 -27.69
CA GLY A 35 20.92 -6.15 -28.94
C GLY A 35 19.84 -5.08 -28.77
N LEU A 36 20.21 -3.80 -28.70
CA LEU A 36 19.90 -2.81 -29.76
C LEU A 36 20.15 -1.37 -29.25
N VAL A 37 21.35 -0.90 -29.52
CA VAL A 37 21.73 0.51 -29.64
C VAL A 37 20.98 1.12 -30.84
N GLY A 38 20.38 2.29 -30.68
CA GLY A 38 19.75 3.05 -31.77
C GLY A 38 19.51 4.51 -31.39
N SER A 39 20.27 5.39 -32.04
CA SER A 39 20.49 6.82 -31.78
C SER A 39 19.28 7.74 -32.06
N GLY A 40 19.26 8.90 -31.40
CA GLY A 40 18.42 10.05 -31.77
C GLY A 40 18.91 11.32 -31.08
N THR A 41 19.63 12.16 -31.84
CA THR A 41 20.28 13.41 -31.44
C THR A 41 19.34 14.61 -31.48
N ASP A 42 19.49 15.45 -30.45
CA ASP A 42 19.55 16.91 -30.39
C ASP A 42 18.57 17.82 -31.15
N GLY A 43 18.07 18.80 -30.39
CA GLY A 43 17.89 20.16 -30.91
C GLY A 43 16.60 20.83 -30.47
N SER A 44 16.67 21.69 -29.45
CA SER A 44 15.87 22.93 -29.39
C SER A 44 16.47 23.89 -28.38
N GLU A 45 16.99 24.99 -28.93
CA GLU A 45 17.40 26.23 -28.26
C GLU A 45 16.25 26.86 -27.44
N ALA A 46 16.61 27.52 -26.34
CA ALA A 46 16.14 28.88 -26.04
C ALA A 46 16.91 29.49 -24.84
N VAL A 47 17.61 30.58 -25.11
CA VAL A 47 18.03 31.65 -24.17
C VAL A 47 17.32 32.94 -24.65
N PRO A 48 17.25 34.10 -23.94
CA PRO A 48 17.99 34.55 -22.74
C PRO A 48 17.21 35.43 -21.71
N ALA A 49 17.98 35.99 -20.76
CA ALA A 49 17.81 37.27 -20.03
C ALA A 49 16.85 37.27 -18.83
N GLY A 50 17.11 37.94 -17.70
CA GLY A 50 18.17 38.86 -17.31
C GLY A 50 17.74 39.62 -16.03
N ALA A 51 18.67 40.38 -15.45
CA ALA A 51 18.57 41.27 -14.28
C ALA A 51 18.59 40.58 -12.90
N GLY A 52 19.45 40.91 -11.93
CA GLY A 52 20.28 42.10 -11.76
C GLY A 52 19.86 42.84 -10.49
N THR A 53 20.69 42.73 -9.44
CA THR A 53 20.97 43.69 -8.33
C THR A 53 19.81 44.48 -7.69
N SER A 54 19.65 44.39 -6.36
CA SER A 54 19.83 45.58 -5.48
C SER A 54 19.69 45.29 -3.98
N VAL A 55 20.79 45.48 -3.26
CA VAL A 55 21.02 46.31 -2.05
C VAL A 55 19.86 46.54 -1.04
N ARG A 56 20.19 46.24 0.23
CA ARG A 56 19.51 46.58 1.51
C ARG A 56 19.51 48.10 1.79
N PRO A 57 18.53 48.65 2.52
CA PRO A 57 18.83 49.15 3.87
C PRO A 57 17.73 48.86 4.91
N ALA A 58 18.15 48.88 6.18
CA ALA A 58 17.27 48.90 7.36
C ALA A 58 16.66 50.31 7.55
N PRO A 59 15.58 50.41 8.35
CA PRO A 59 15.66 51.34 9.48
C PRO A 59 15.12 50.78 10.80
N SER A 60 15.68 51.34 11.86
CA SER A 60 15.36 51.20 13.27
C SER A 60 13.93 51.67 13.59
N GLY A 61 13.26 50.96 14.51
CA GLY A 61 11.98 51.36 15.10
C GLY A 61 11.93 50.93 16.57
N THR A 62 11.76 51.92 17.43
CA THR A 62 11.90 51.91 18.89
C THR A 62 10.68 51.32 19.61
N ALA A 63 10.95 50.68 20.75
CA ALA A 63 10.15 50.46 21.97
C ALA A 63 8.60 50.40 21.89
N GLY A 64 8.05 49.31 22.41
CA GLY A 64 6.64 49.20 22.81
C GLY A 64 6.45 48.10 23.84
N THR A 65 6.56 48.47 25.12
CA THR A 65 6.26 47.66 26.30
C THR A 65 4.79 47.26 26.33
N ALA A 66 4.48 45.95 26.36
CA ALA A 66 3.25 45.45 26.98
C ALA A 66 3.42 43.96 27.34
N ARG A 67 3.89 43.73 28.56
CA ARG A 67 3.86 42.44 29.26
C ARG A 67 2.41 42.11 29.61
N ALA A 68 1.70 41.43 28.73
CA ALA A 68 0.43 40.78 29.06
C ALA A 68 0.73 39.34 29.51
N SER A 69 0.81 39.15 30.83
CA SER A 69 0.84 37.84 31.46
C SER A 69 -0.52 37.18 31.32
N SER A 70 -0.77 36.52 30.20
CA SER A 70 -1.82 35.51 30.10
C SER A 70 -1.24 34.20 30.61
N THR A 71 -1.65 33.81 31.81
CA THR A 71 -1.45 32.47 32.36
C THR A 71 -2.16 31.49 31.42
N ARG A 72 -1.46 31.05 30.36
CA ARG A 72 -1.87 29.94 29.51
C ARG A 72 -1.87 28.72 30.43
N ARG A 73 -3.05 28.41 30.97
CA ARG A 73 -3.38 27.08 31.49
C ARG A 73 -2.75 26.08 30.51
N PRO A 74 -1.89 25.14 30.96
CA PRO A 74 -1.53 24.05 30.10
C PRO A 74 -2.84 23.34 29.78
N SER A 75 -3.38 23.61 28.59
CA SER A 75 -4.31 22.69 27.96
C SER A 75 -3.57 21.39 27.97
N ALA A 76 -4.04 20.47 28.81
CA ALA A 76 -3.59 19.10 28.84
C ALA A 76 -3.37 18.65 27.40
N PRO A 77 -2.31 17.90 27.09
CA PRO A 77 -2.16 17.33 25.76
C PRO A 77 -3.49 16.65 25.47
N ALA A 78 -4.19 17.11 24.42
CA ALA A 78 -5.25 16.33 23.84
C ALA A 78 -4.61 14.96 23.64
N THR A 79 -5.15 13.95 24.32
CA THR A 79 -4.72 12.57 24.17
C THR A 79 -4.93 12.22 22.70
N ALA A 80 -3.94 12.52 21.87
CA ALA A 80 -3.74 11.86 20.60
C ALA A 80 -3.60 10.41 21.04
N GLY A 81 -4.70 9.66 20.90
CA GLY A 81 -4.80 8.30 21.39
C GLY A 81 -3.49 7.62 21.06
N THR A 82 -2.81 7.13 22.09
CA THR A 82 -1.75 6.15 21.92
C THR A 82 -2.45 4.89 21.45
N GLY A 83 -2.97 4.95 20.22
CA GLY A 83 -3.58 3.83 19.54
C GLY A 83 -2.52 2.76 19.47
N SER A 84 -2.92 1.55 19.80
CA SER A 84 -2.07 0.38 19.68
C SER A 84 -1.43 0.39 18.30
N ARG A 85 -0.12 0.14 18.24
CA ARG A 85 0.58 -0.09 16.98
C ARG A 85 0.70 -1.58 16.77
N ASP A 86 0.52 -1.98 15.53
CA ASP A 86 0.76 -3.35 15.12
C ASP A 86 2.26 -3.66 15.23
N PRO A 87 2.68 -4.73 15.91
CA PRO A 87 4.09 -5.00 16.15
C PRO A 87 4.86 -5.40 14.89
N GLU A 88 4.20 -5.95 13.87
CA GLU A 88 4.83 -6.37 12.61
C GLU A 88 4.99 -5.17 11.66
N SER A 89 3.92 -4.41 11.45
CA SER A 89 3.89 -3.30 10.49
C SER A 89 4.26 -1.95 11.08
N GLY A 90 4.23 -1.80 12.40
CA GLY A 90 4.40 -0.51 13.08
C GLY A 90 3.24 0.47 12.81
N LEU A 91 2.21 0.08 12.05
CA LEU A 91 1.09 0.92 11.69
C LEU A 91 0.14 1.12 12.88
N ARG A 92 -0.62 2.21 12.87
CA ARG A 92 -1.71 2.38 13.83
C ARG A 92 -2.78 1.31 13.61
N VAL A 93 -3.26 0.71 14.69
CA VAL A 93 -4.37 -0.23 14.67
C VAL A 93 -5.67 0.52 14.87
N VAL A 94 -6.66 0.22 14.01
CA VAL A 94 -8.03 0.71 14.10
C VAL A 94 -8.99 -0.46 14.03
N THR A 95 -10.16 -0.36 14.67
CA THR A 95 -11.18 -1.41 14.58
C THR A 95 -11.93 -1.33 13.27
N LEU A 96 -12.39 -2.46 12.74
CA LEU A 96 -13.18 -2.51 11.51
C LEU A 96 -14.41 -1.59 11.57
N GLY A 97 -15.09 -1.54 12.72
CA GLY A 97 -16.26 -0.68 12.93
C GLY A 97 -15.97 0.83 12.86
N SER A 98 -14.70 1.24 12.98
CA SER A 98 -14.29 2.65 12.85
C SER A 98 -14.05 3.11 11.41
N LEU A 99 -13.95 2.17 10.46
CA LEU A 99 -13.76 2.47 9.05
C LEU A 99 -15.06 2.94 8.37
N PRO A 100 -14.98 3.58 7.19
CA PRO A 100 -16.17 3.83 6.36
C PRO A 100 -16.97 2.55 6.09
N ARG A 101 -18.29 2.67 5.95
CA ARG A 101 -19.20 1.53 5.72
C ARG A 101 -18.82 0.73 4.48
N GLU A 102 -18.32 1.39 3.44
CA GLU A 102 -17.88 0.76 2.21
C GLU A 102 -16.65 -0.12 2.44
N ALA A 103 -15.72 0.29 3.32
CA ALA A 103 -14.57 -0.53 3.68
C ALA A 103 -14.98 -1.76 4.49
N GLN A 104 -15.94 -1.60 5.41
CA GLN A 104 -16.53 -2.72 6.14
C GLN A 104 -17.19 -3.73 5.19
N ALA A 105 -17.94 -3.24 4.19
CA ALA A 105 -18.54 -4.09 3.17
C ALA A 105 -17.49 -4.81 2.31
N THR A 106 -16.41 -4.12 1.91
CA THR A 106 -15.30 -4.77 1.18
C THR A 106 -14.65 -5.86 2.02
N VAL A 107 -14.38 -5.64 3.30
CA VAL A 107 -13.85 -6.71 4.19
C VAL A 107 -14.83 -7.88 4.27
N ALA A 108 -16.13 -7.64 4.41
CA ALA A 108 -17.12 -8.71 4.39
C ALA A 108 -17.16 -9.49 3.06
N LEU A 109 -16.87 -8.84 1.91
CA LEU A 109 -16.70 -9.50 0.63
C LEU A 109 -15.43 -10.37 0.58
N VAL A 110 -14.32 -9.88 1.14
CA VAL A 110 -13.08 -10.64 1.25
C VAL A 110 -13.30 -11.90 2.08
N ASP A 111 -13.96 -11.77 3.24
CA ASP A 111 -14.22 -12.89 4.16
C ASP A 111 -15.00 -14.04 3.53
N ARG A 112 -15.88 -13.73 2.59
CA ARG A 112 -16.70 -14.71 1.86
C ARG A 112 -16.14 -15.10 0.48
N GLY A 113 -15.00 -14.55 0.08
CA GLY A 113 -14.36 -14.84 -1.21
C GLY A 113 -15.06 -14.23 -2.44
N GLY A 114 -15.78 -13.11 -2.26
CA GLY A 114 -16.49 -12.41 -3.35
C GLY A 114 -17.97 -12.81 -3.50
N PRO A 115 -18.61 -12.54 -4.65
CA PRO A 115 -18.03 -11.95 -5.86
C PRO A 115 -17.55 -10.51 -5.64
N PHE A 116 -16.49 -10.12 -6.35
CA PHE A 116 -15.93 -8.78 -6.28
C PHE A 116 -16.43 -7.88 -7.42
N PRO A 117 -16.69 -6.59 -7.15
CA PRO A 117 -17.30 -5.68 -8.12
C PRO A 117 -16.32 -5.19 -9.20
N TYR A 118 -15.01 -5.20 -8.95
CA TYR A 118 -14.02 -4.74 -9.92
C TYR A 118 -13.09 -5.89 -10.36
N SER A 119 -12.66 -5.86 -11.62
CA SER A 119 -11.79 -6.90 -12.19
C SER A 119 -10.39 -6.95 -11.57
N GLN A 120 -9.96 -5.87 -10.94
CA GLN A 120 -8.68 -5.81 -10.23
C GLN A 120 -8.78 -6.24 -8.77
N ASP A 121 -9.97 -6.55 -8.25
CA ASP A 121 -10.10 -6.99 -6.87
C ASP A 121 -9.54 -8.42 -6.72
N GLY A 122 -8.66 -8.61 -5.74
CA GLY A 122 -7.96 -9.86 -5.46
C GLY A 122 -6.64 -10.05 -6.22
N VAL A 123 -6.24 -9.10 -7.08
CA VAL A 123 -4.93 -9.14 -7.75
C VAL A 123 -3.80 -8.86 -6.76
N THR A 124 -2.58 -9.26 -7.10
CA THR A 124 -1.40 -9.03 -6.26
C THR A 124 -1.12 -7.54 -6.07
N PHE A 125 -1.06 -7.10 -4.81
CA PHE A 125 -0.50 -5.81 -4.45
C PHE A 125 1.03 -5.91 -4.34
N GLY A 126 1.73 -5.05 -5.08
CA GLY A 126 3.18 -5.16 -5.23
C GLY A 126 4.01 -4.58 -4.08
N ASN A 127 3.42 -3.72 -3.23
CA ASN A 127 4.13 -3.00 -2.16
C ASN A 127 5.48 -2.39 -2.61
N ARG A 128 5.51 -1.70 -3.76
CA ARG A 128 6.76 -1.22 -4.38
C ARG A 128 7.40 -0.09 -3.58
N GLU A 129 6.57 0.74 -2.98
CA GLU A 129 6.93 1.87 -2.13
C GLU A 129 7.35 1.41 -0.73
N GLY A 130 7.13 0.14 -0.37
CA GLY A 130 7.57 -0.45 0.89
C GLY A 130 6.87 0.12 2.13
N VAL A 131 5.64 0.63 1.99
CA VAL A 131 4.89 1.18 3.14
C VAL A 131 4.42 0.07 4.08
N LEU A 132 4.11 -1.11 3.55
CA LEU A 132 3.84 -2.32 4.34
C LEU A 132 5.13 -3.14 4.53
N PRO A 133 5.21 -4.03 5.53
CA PRO A 133 6.33 -4.95 5.70
C PRO A 133 6.69 -5.71 4.42
N ALA A 134 8.00 -5.92 4.22
CA ALA A 134 8.49 -6.68 3.08
C ALA A 134 8.15 -8.17 3.24
N HIS A 135 7.47 -8.72 2.23
CA HIS A 135 7.11 -10.13 2.13
C HIS A 135 7.30 -10.63 0.69
N PRO A 136 7.32 -11.95 0.44
CA PRO A 136 7.44 -12.50 -0.91
C PRO A 136 6.34 -12.00 -1.87
N ARG A 137 6.63 -12.03 -3.18
CA ARG A 137 5.65 -11.64 -4.20
C ARG A 137 4.40 -12.51 -4.11
N GLY A 138 3.23 -11.88 -4.17
CA GLY A 138 1.94 -12.56 -4.05
C GLY A 138 1.41 -12.64 -2.61
N TRP A 139 2.20 -12.21 -1.61
CA TRP A 139 1.77 -12.15 -0.23
C TRP A 139 0.59 -11.21 -0.01
N TYR A 140 0.61 -10.06 -0.68
CA TYR A 140 -0.44 -9.07 -0.56
C TYR A 140 -1.43 -9.11 -1.74
N ARG A 141 -2.71 -8.88 -1.45
CA ARG A 141 -3.79 -8.68 -2.42
C ARG A 141 -4.51 -7.37 -2.18
N GLU A 142 -5.04 -6.75 -3.23
CA GLU A 142 -5.78 -5.51 -3.11
C GLU A 142 -7.25 -5.64 -3.51
N TYR A 143 -8.09 -4.85 -2.86
CA TYR A 143 -9.54 -4.79 -3.09
C TYR A 143 -10.00 -3.35 -3.05
N THR A 144 -10.89 -3.00 -3.97
CA THR A 144 -11.47 -1.67 -4.08
C THR A 144 -12.44 -1.41 -2.93
N VAL A 145 -12.31 -0.24 -2.32
CA VAL A 145 -13.34 0.32 -1.46
C VAL A 145 -14.03 1.41 -2.26
N ARG A 146 -15.34 1.26 -2.50
CA ARG A 146 -16.10 2.24 -3.26
C ARG A 146 -16.09 3.59 -2.54
N THR A 147 -15.81 4.66 -3.27
CA THR A 147 -16.03 6.03 -2.77
C THR A 147 -17.40 6.52 -3.27
N PRO A 148 -18.33 6.87 -2.38
CA PRO A 148 -19.61 7.46 -2.79
C PRO A 148 -19.41 8.71 -3.65
N GLY A 149 -20.14 8.79 -4.76
CA GLY A 149 -20.10 9.93 -5.69
C GLY A 149 -18.99 9.90 -6.74
N GLU A 150 -17.97 9.04 -6.59
CA GLU A 150 -16.94 8.87 -7.61
C GLU A 150 -17.41 7.96 -8.74
N ARG A 151 -17.00 8.28 -9.97
CA ARG A 151 -17.29 7.50 -11.18
C ARG A 151 -16.31 6.36 -11.38
N ASP A 152 -15.07 6.58 -10.96
CA ASP A 152 -13.98 5.60 -11.02
C ASP A 152 -13.88 4.79 -9.73
N ARG A 153 -12.87 3.92 -9.64
CA ARG A 153 -12.60 3.08 -8.45
C ARG A 153 -12.21 3.89 -7.20
N GLY A 154 -11.85 5.16 -7.37
CA GLY A 154 -11.44 6.02 -6.28
C GLY A 154 -10.10 5.69 -5.65
N PRO A 155 -9.69 6.40 -4.58
CA PRO A 155 -8.41 6.21 -3.92
C PRO A 155 -8.42 5.11 -2.84
N ARG A 156 -9.58 4.69 -2.36
CA ARG A 156 -9.69 3.85 -1.15
C ARG A 156 -9.50 2.38 -1.46
N ARG A 157 -8.72 1.67 -0.64
CA ARG A 157 -8.45 0.23 -0.82
C ARG A 157 -8.41 -0.51 0.50
N ILE A 158 -8.80 -1.77 0.46
CA ILE A 158 -8.36 -2.78 1.42
C ILE A 158 -7.18 -3.52 0.79
N VAL A 159 -6.12 -3.72 1.55
CA VAL A 159 -5.04 -4.63 1.20
C VAL A 159 -5.02 -5.75 2.23
N THR A 160 -4.94 -6.99 1.78
CA THR A 160 -4.80 -8.14 2.66
C THR A 160 -3.43 -8.79 2.52
N GLY A 161 -3.00 -9.48 3.57
CA GLY A 161 -1.82 -10.35 3.60
C GLY A 161 -2.05 -11.55 4.50
N ASP A 162 -1.09 -12.50 4.51
CA ASP A 162 -1.20 -13.77 5.28
C ASP A 162 -2.53 -14.50 5.02
N ASP A 163 -2.80 -14.82 3.74
CA ASP A 163 -4.04 -15.49 3.32
C ASP A 163 -5.32 -14.83 3.89
N ASP A 164 -5.43 -13.50 3.72
CA ASP A 164 -6.55 -12.67 4.16
C ASP A 164 -6.75 -12.52 5.69
N ARG A 165 -5.78 -12.97 6.50
CA ARG A 165 -5.78 -12.79 7.96
C ARG A 165 -5.32 -11.40 8.38
N GLN A 166 -4.40 -10.81 7.63
CA GLN A 166 -3.99 -9.42 7.82
C GLN A 166 -4.77 -8.51 6.88
N ILE A 167 -5.29 -7.41 7.43
CA ILE A 167 -6.08 -6.42 6.72
C ILE A 167 -5.49 -5.04 7.00
N PHE A 168 -5.27 -4.31 5.93
CA PHE A 168 -4.81 -2.93 5.92
C PHE A 168 -5.81 -2.09 5.13
N TYR A 169 -6.02 -0.87 5.58
CA TYR A 169 -6.86 0.10 4.87
C TYR A 169 -6.02 1.31 4.48
N THR A 170 -6.19 1.75 3.23
CA THR A 170 -5.69 3.04 2.74
C THR A 170 -6.88 3.86 2.25
N GLY A 171 -6.91 5.13 2.66
CA GLY A 171 -7.89 6.11 2.19
C GLY A 171 -7.40 6.98 1.05
N ASP A 172 -6.12 6.86 0.69
CA ASP A 172 -5.32 7.85 -0.05
C ASP A 172 -4.45 7.19 -1.13
N HIS A 173 -4.94 6.09 -1.71
CA HIS A 173 -4.30 5.40 -2.82
C HIS A 173 -2.87 4.93 -2.52
N TYR A 174 -2.75 4.15 -1.44
CA TYR A 174 -1.53 3.50 -0.97
C TYR A 174 -0.46 4.42 -0.36
N ALA A 175 -0.72 5.72 -0.23
CA ALA A 175 0.23 6.64 0.38
C ALA A 175 0.38 6.39 1.90
N THR A 176 -0.72 6.09 2.60
CA THR A 176 -0.70 5.70 4.01
C THR A 176 -1.60 4.51 4.29
N PHE A 177 -1.26 3.78 5.35
CA PHE A 177 -2.02 2.62 5.80
C PHE A 177 -2.31 2.66 7.30
N VAL A 178 -3.42 2.02 7.66
CA VAL A 178 -3.73 1.59 9.03
C VAL A 178 -3.94 0.07 9.05
N ARG A 179 -3.54 -0.57 10.14
CA ARG A 179 -3.86 -1.99 10.40
C ARG A 179 -5.29 -2.07 10.92
N VAL A 180 -6.08 -3.00 10.38
CA VAL A 180 -7.48 -3.16 10.77
C VAL A 180 -7.64 -4.39 11.67
N SER A 181 -8.10 -4.20 12.90
CA SER A 181 -8.50 -5.30 13.79
C SER A 181 -9.98 -5.62 13.62
N ARG A 182 -10.33 -6.91 13.58
CA ARG A 182 -11.72 -7.39 13.59
C ARG A 182 -12.23 -7.49 15.02
#